data_AF-A0A7L5SXB8-F1
#
_entry.id   AF-A0A7L5SXB8-F1
#
_cell.length_a   1.000
_cell.length_b   1.000
_cell.length_c   1.000
_cell.angle_alpha   90.00
_cell.angle_beta   90.00
_cell.angle_gamma   90.00
#
_symmetry.space_group_name_H-M   'P 1'
#
loop_
_entity.id
_entity.type
_entity.pdbx_description
1 polymer ?
#
loop_
_entity_poly.entity_id
_entity_poly.type
_entity_poly.pdbx_seq_one_letter_code
_entity_poly.pdbx_strand_id
1 'polypeptide(L)'
;MGSVPAHPNQSENPRRKPLAPLPEELSGPVREFVTALRHMHGELGLSLKELEGRLPASRSSLSRYLRGQSLPDERLLVQWGKLSFTAEDRLPELVKLLHRANEAAAESDTGPVVEMDSGGEPAAPPPEDRPPRRRLRLTLAAVGTVTVLAGTTAGVLALQASDDDKPPATLGNARITVFNAEKSCRDERVRACSLGLAKDPYLAYRPSNITGRAWHGDVLRADCRIANGVTVTDEAGGHSSMWFRVLRDGERMWVPAIRIDHDQVQYTKLPNCPD
;
A
#
# COMPACT_ATOMS: atom_id res chain seq x y z
N MET A 1 -19.79 -20.34 -46.34
CA MET A 1 -19.62 -20.62 -44.90
C MET A 1 -18.56 -21.71 -44.73
N GLY A 2 -17.37 -21.37 -44.26
CA GLY A 2 -16.31 -22.34 -43.96
C GLY A 2 -16.23 -22.56 -42.45
N SER A 3 -16.52 -23.78 -42.01
CA SER A 3 -16.42 -24.18 -40.60
C SER A 3 -14.98 -24.09 -40.12
N VAL A 4 -14.72 -23.22 -39.17
CA VAL A 4 -13.43 -23.13 -38.46
C VAL A 4 -13.34 -24.32 -37.50
N PRO A 5 -12.28 -25.14 -37.54
CA PRO A 5 -12.14 -26.26 -36.63
C PRO A 5 -11.90 -25.76 -35.21
N ALA A 6 -12.80 -26.15 -34.30
CA ALA A 6 -12.62 -26.02 -32.87
C ALA A 6 -11.33 -26.75 -32.47
N HIS A 7 -10.35 -26.00 -32.00
CA HIS A 7 -9.15 -26.58 -31.40
C HIS A 7 -9.55 -27.10 -30.02
N PRO A 8 -9.50 -28.42 -29.77
CA PRO A 8 -9.80 -28.95 -28.44
C PRO A 8 -8.79 -28.40 -27.44
N ASN A 9 -9.30 -27.96 -26.29
CA ASN A 9 -8.54 -27.50 -25.13
C ASN A 9 -7.39 -28.46 -24.83
N GLN A 10 -6.15 -28.05 -25.15
CA GLN A 10 -4.95 -28.71 -24.64
C GLN A 10 -4.80 -28.34 -23.16
N SER A 11 -5.39 -29.15 -22.29
CA SER A 11 -5.29 -29.08 -20.84
C SER A 11 -3.98 -29.64 -20.28
N GLU A 12 -2.87 -29.59 -21.03
CA GLU A 12 -1.59 -30.12 -20.56
C GLU A 12 -0.45 -29.20 -20.96
N ASN A 13 -0.16 -28.22 -20.11
CA ASN A 13 1.18 -27.67 -20.01
C ASN A 13 1.90 -28.45 -18.88
N PRO A 14 2.63 -29.53 -19.19
CA PRO A 14 3.17 -30.50 -18.22
C PRO A 14 4.24 -29.94 -17.26
N ARG A 15 4.55 -28.64 -17.34
CA ARG A 15 5.54 -27.94 -16.50
C ARG A 15 4.93 -27.07 -15.41
N ARG A 16 3.61 -27.10 -15.20
CA ARG A 16 2.98 -26.25 -14.19
C ARG A 16 2.72 -27.02 -12.92
N LYS A 17 3.46 -26.64 -11.87
CA LYS A 17 3.12 -27.03 -10.50
C LYS A 17 1.70 -26.53 -10.22
N PRO A 18 0.74 -27.41 -9.83
CA PRO A 18 -0.59 -26.99 -9.44
C PRO A 18 -0.49 -25.93 -8.33
N LEU A 19 -1.40 -24.96 -8.33
CA LEU A 19 -1.50 -24.05 -7.19
C LEU A 19 -1.77 -24.88 -5.93
N ALA A 20 -1.06 -24.56 -4.85
CA ALA A 20 -1.30 -25.19 -3.55
C ALA A 20 -2.78 -25.05 -3.17
N PRO A 21 -3.37 -26.04 -2.46
CA PRO A 21 -4.76 -25.94 -2.00
C PRO A 21 -4.98 -24.64 -1.24
N LEU A 22 -6.22 -24.13 -1.27
CA LEU A 22 -6.55 -22.93 -0.51
C LEU A 22 -6.43 -23.22 0.99
N PRO A 23 -5.99 -22.24 1.81
CA PRO A 23 -5.95 -22.39 3.26
C PRO A 23 -7.32 -22.76 3.82
N GLU A 24 -7.37 -23.63 4.83
CA GLU A 24 -8.62 -24.08 5.45
C GLU A 24 -9.34 -22.94 6.19
N GLU A 25 -8.57 -21.96 6.65
CA GLU A 25 -9.03 -20.77 7.38
C GLU A 25 -9.75 -19.75 6.47
N LEU A 26 -9.47 -19.79 5.16
CA LEU A 26 -10.11 -18.92 4.19
C LEU A 26 -11.58 -19.34 4.03
N SER A 27 -12.56 -18.63 4.56
CA SER A 27 -13.97 -19.06 4.50
C SER A 27 -14.88 -18.01 3.86
N GLY A 28 -16.14 -18.38 3.64
CA GLY A 28 -17.19 -17.47 3.20
C GLY A 28 -16.92 -16.79 1.84
N PRO A 29 -17.37 -15.53 1.67
CA PRO A 29 -17.30 -14.83 0.39
C PRO A 29 -15.89 -14.68 -0.19
N VAL A 30 -14.86 -14.57 0.66
CA VAL A 30 -13.46 -14.49 0.21
C VAL A 30 -13.02 -15.80 -0.46
N ARG A 31 -13.38 -16.96 0.11
CA ARG A 31 -13.08 -18.27 -0.50
C ARG A 31 -13.80 -18.45 -1.83
N GLU A 32 -15.06 -18.04 -1.93
CA GLU A 32 -15.83 -18.11 -3.18
C GLU A 32 -15.16 -17.30 -4.29
N PHE A 33 -14.81 -16.04 -4.01
CA PHE A 33 -14.11 -15.17 -4.97
C PHE A 33 -12.77 -15.77 -5.42
N VAL A 34 -11.93 -16.19 -4.47
CA VAL A 34 -10.59 -16.71 -4.78
C VAL A 34 -10.67 -18.01 -5.58
N THR A 35 -11.68 -18.84 -5.32
CA THR A 35 -11.93 -20.07 -6.10
C THR A 35 -12.28 -19.73 -7.54
N ALA A 36 -13.20 -18.78 -7.76
CA ALA A 36 -13.57 -18.33 -9.10
C ALA A 36 -12.39 -17.66 -9.83
N LEU A 37 -11.60 -16.85 -9.13
CA LEU A 37 -10.40 -16.22 -9.67
C LEU A 37 -9.35 -17.25 -10.10
N ARG A 38 -9.13 -18.29 -9.28
CA ARG A 38 -8.22 -19.41 -9.61
C ARG A 38 -8.69 -20.19 -10.82
N HIS A 39 -10.00 -20.42 -10.95
CA HIS A 39 -10.58 -21.09 -12.11
C HIS A 39 -10.30 -20.29 -13.39
N MET A 40 -10.61 -18.99 -13.40
CA MET A 40 -10.32 -18.08 -14.52
C MET A 40 -8.81 -18.05 -14.84
N HIS A 41 -7.95 -17.99 -13.82
CA HIS A 41 -6.50 -18.05 -14.00
C HIS A 41 -6.02 -19.39 -14.61
N GLY A 42 -6.65 -20.50 -14.22
CA GLY A 42 -6.34 -21.83 -14.77
C GLY A 42 -6.61 -21.90 -16.26
N GLU A 43 -7.76 -21.38 -16.71
CA GLU A 43 -8.16 -21.35 -18.12
C GLU A 43 -7.26 -20.44 -18.97
N LEU A 44 -6.77 -19.33 -18.41
CA LEU A 44 -5.83 -18.44 -19.10
C LEU A 44 -4.53 -19.14 -19.49
N GLY A 45 -4.13 -20.18 -18.74
CA GLY A 45 -2.89 -20.88 -19.04
C GLY A 45 -1.66 -19.97 -19.03
N LEU A 46 -1.67 -18.86 -18.29
CA LEU A 46 -0.54 -17.94 -18.11
C LEU A 46 0.17 -18.15 -16.77
N SER A 47 1.48 -18.01 -16.73
CA SER A 47 2.26 -18.06 -15.50
C SER A 47 2.19 -16.70 -14.82
N LEU A 48 2.51 -16.64 -13.52
CA LEU A 48 2.56 -15.36 -12.81
C LEU A 48 3.54 -14.36 -13.45
N LYS A 49 4.62 -14.85 -14.11
CA LYS A 49 5.59 -13.98 -14.81
C LYS A 49 4.97 -13.37 -16.07
N GLU A 50 4.20 -14.16 -16.81
CA GLU A 50 3.52 -13.70 -18.01
C GLU A 50 2.36 -12.74 -17.67
N LEU A 51 1.67 -12.97 -16.55
CA LEU A 51 0.64 -12.06 -16.05
C LEU A 51 1.21 -10.73 -15.56
N GLU A 52 2.33 -10.74 -14.85
CA GLU A 52 3.04 -9.52 -14.45
C GLU A 52 3.46 -8.66 -15.66
N GLY A 53 3.76 -9.27 -16.80
CA GLY A 53 4.03 -8.54 -18.05
C GLY A 53 2.79 -7.98 -18.76
N ARG A 54 1.58 -8.32 -18.31
CA ARG A 54 0.30 -7.95 -18.95
C ARG A 54 -0.65 -7.19 -18.04
N LEU A 55 -0.42 -7.23 -16.74
CA LEU A 55 -1.23 -6.59 -15.71
C LEU A 55 -0.37 -5.64 -14.90
N PRO A 56 -0.94 -4.54 -14.39
CA PRO A 56 -0.25 -3.62 -13.48
C PRO A 56 -0.17 -4.22 -12.06
N ALA A 57 0.34 -5.45 -11.92
CA ALA A 57 0.49 -6.16 -10.66
C ALA A 57 1.73 -7.03 -10.67
N SER A 58 2.51 -6.96 -9.58
CA SER A 58 3.72 -7.77 -9.44
C SER A 58 3.40 -9.27 -9.28
N ARG A 59 4.38 -10.14 -9.55
CA ARG A 59 4.26 -11.58 -9.30
C ARG A 59 3.86 -11.92 -7.86
N SER A 60 4.34 -11.15 -6.88
CA SER A 60 4.02 -11.38 -5.47
C SER A 60 2.58 -11.00 -5.16
N SER A 61 2.08 -9.86 -5.67
CA SER A 61 0.68 -9.44 -5.55
C SER A 61 -0.26 -10.48 -6.16
N LEU A 62 0.03 -10.91 -7.40
CA LEU A 62 -0.74 -11.95 -8.09
C LEU A 62 -0.78 -13.26 -7.28
N SER A 63 0.35 -13.65 -6.68
CA SER A 63 0.39 -14.82 -5.81
C SER A 63 -0.43 -14.66 -4.53
N ARG A 64 -0.52 -13.45 -3.96
CA ARG A 64 -1.35 -13.19 -2.77
C ARG A 64 -2.83 -13.24 -3.10
N TYR A 65 -3.25 -12.66 -4.23
CA TYR A 65 -4.64 -12.72 -4.70
C TYR A 65 -5.10 -14.16 -4.93
N LEU A 66 -4.27 -14.97 -5.60
CA LEU A 66 -4.55 -16.39 -5.83
C LEU A 66 -4.48 -17.23 -4.55
N ARG A 67 -4.07 -16.69 -3.40
CA ARG A 67 -4.12 -17.38 -2.10
C ARG A 67 -5.21 -16.83 -1.19
N GLY A 68 -5.91 -15.77 -1.61
CA GLY A 68 -6.87 -15.06 -0.77
C GLY A 68 -6.24 -14.27 0.37
N GLN A 69 -4.94 -13.99 0.31
CA GLN A 69 -4.24 -13.19 1.33
C GLN A 69 -4.49 -11.68 1.16
N SER A 70 -4.96 -11.28 -0.01
CA SER A 70 -5.39 -9.93 -0.35
C SER A 70 -6.41 -10.02 -1.48
N LEU A 71 -7.20 -8.97 -1.69
CA LEU A 71 -8.15 -8.87 -2.80
C LEU A 71 -7.62 -7.86 -3.85
N PRO A 72 -7.75 -8.14 -5.15
CA PRO A 72 -7.47 -7.16 -6.19
C PRO A 72 -8.54 -6.07 -6.20
N ASP A 73 -8.23 -4.90 -6.76
CA ASP A 73 -9.28 -3.93 -7.08
C ASP A 73 -10.06 -4.34 -8.34
N GLU A 74 -11.21 -3.72 -8.54
CA GLU A 74 -12.12 -4.02 -9.64
C GLU A 74 -11.50 -3.75 -11.01
N ARG A 75 -10.67 -2.70 -11.14
CA ARG A 75 -10.03 -2.34 -12.42
C ARG A 75 -9.01 -3.39 -12.84
N LEU A 76 -8.19 -3.85 -11.89
CA LEU A 76 -7.25 -4.94 -12.10
C LEU A 76 -7.99 -6.23 -12.44
N LEU A 77 -9.12 -6.52 -11.77
CA LEU A 77 -9.95 -7.68 -12.09
C LEU A 77 -10.52 -7.62 -13.51
N VAL A 78 -11.00 -6.45 -13.95
CA VAL A 78 -11.48 -6.22 -15.32
C VAL A 78 -10.36 -6.40 -16.34
N GLN A 79 -9.17 -5.85 -16.09
CA GLN A 79 -8.01 -6.03 -16.96
C GLN A 79 -7.57 -7.50 -17.05
N TRP A 80 -7.61 -8.21 -15.93
CA TRP A 80 -7.32 -9.64 -15.88
C TRP A 80 -8.38 -10.45 -16.64
N GLY A 81 -9.66 -10.11 -16.47
CA GLY A 81 -10.77 -10.69 -17.22
C GLY A 81 -10.60 -10.52 -18.74
N LYS A 82 -10.20 -9.34 -19.20
CA LYS A 82 -9.94 -9.06 -20.63
C LYS A 82 -8.85 -9.94 -21.25
N LEU A 83 -7.98 -10.57 -20.46
CA LEU A 83 -7.01 -11.53 -20.98
C LEU A 83 -7.65 -12.88 -21.36
N SER A 84 -8.85 -13.18 -20.85
CA SER A 84 -9.54 -14.44 -21.06
C SER A 84 -10.67 -14.27 -22.07
N PHE A 85 -10.60 -15.02 -23.16
CA PHE A 85 -11.63 -15.05 -24.20
C PHE A 85 -13.01 -15.50 -23.69
N THR A 86 -13.07 -16.19 -22.55
CA THR A 86 -14.30 -16.72 -21.93
C THR A 86 -14.70 -15.99 -20.65
N ALA A 87 -14.00 -14.91 -20.29
CA ALA A 87 -14.29 -14.15 -19.07
C ALA A 87 -15.24 -12.98 -19.29
N GLU A 88 -15.51 -12.54 -20.53
CA GLU A 88 -16.41 -11.41 -20.80
C GLU A 88 -17.79 -11.64 -20.16
N ASP A 89 -18.36 -12.85 -20.33
CA ASP A 89 -19.67 -13.22 -19.75
C ASP A 89 -19.63 -13.47 -18.23
N ARG A 90 -18.46 -13.81 -17.68
CA ARG A 90 -18.28 -14.18 -16.27
C ARG A 90 -17.78 -13.03 -15.41
N LEU A 91 -17.27 -11.97 -16.02
CA LEU A 91 -16.72 -10.80 -15.35
C LEU A 91 -17.73 -10.10 -14.43
N PRO A 92 -19.02 -9.91 -14.81
CA PRO A 92 -20.00 -9.30 -13.91
C PRO A 92 -20.19 -10.10 -12.62
N GLU A 93 -20.20 -11.44 -12.71
CA GLU A 93 -20.35 -12.30 -11.54
C GLU A 93 -19.08 -12.31 -10.67
N LEU A 94 -17.90 -12.29 -11.31
CA LEU A 94 -16.63 -12.19 -10.61
C LEU A 94 -16.48 -10.86 -9.87
N VAL A 95 -16.99 -9.76 -10.44
CA VAL A 95 -17.06 -8.44 -9.79
C VAL A 95 -18.01 -8.45 -8.59
N LYS A 96 -19.20 -9.06 -8.70
CA LYS A 96 -20.09 -9.21 -7.53
C LYS A 96 -19.45 -10.03 -6.41
N LEU A 97 -18.77 -11.12 -6.75
CA LEU A 97 -18.00 -11.93 -5.80
C LEU A 97 -16.91 -11.09 -5.13
N LEU A 98 -16.21 -10.24 -5.89
CA LEU A 98 -15.21 -9.33 -5.34
C LEU A 98 -15.83 -8.31 -4.36
N HIS A 99 -16.98 -7.73 -4.70
CA HIS A 99 -17.66 -6.80 -3.78
C HIS A 99 -18.08 -7.50 -2.48
N ARG A 100 -18.71 -8.68 -2.56
CA ARG A 100 -19.06 -9.48 -1.36
C ARG A 100 -17.85 -9.88 -0.52
N ALA A 101 -16.74 -10.25 -1.17
CA ALA A 101 -15.50 -10.58 -0.49
C ALA A 101 -14.91 -9.37 0.24
N ASN A 102 -14.97 -8.17 -0.35
CA ASN A 102 -14.52 -6.94 0.29
C ASN A 102 -15.40 -6.54 1.48
N GLU A 103 -16.72 -6.72 1.38
CA GLU A 103 -17.65 -6.47 2.49
C GLU A 103 -17.37 -7.40 3.67
N ALA A 104 -17.24 -8.71 3.43
CA ALA A 104 -16.93 -9.68 4.48
C ALA A 104 -15.54 -9.46 5.11
N ALA A 105 -14.56 -9.03 4.31
CA ALA A 105 -13.23 -8.68 4.83
C ALA A 105 -13.28 -7.44 5.74
N ALA A 106 -14.12 -6.45 5.43
CA ALA A 106 -14.32 -5.27 6.27
C ALA A 106 -15.04 -5.62 7.60
N GLU A 107 -16.02 -6.52 7.57
CA GLU A 107 -16.70 -6.98 8.78
C GLU A 107 -15.77 -7.78 9.72
N SER A 108 -14.84 -8.54 9.14
CA SER A 108 -13.86 -9.32 9.91
C SER A 108 -12.82 -8.44 10.64
N ASP A 109 -12.54 -7.25 10.11
CA ASP A 109 -11.63 -6.27 10.71
C ASP A 109 -12.34 -5.42 11.79
N THR A 110 -13.68 -5.49 11.87
CA THR A 110 -14.52 -4.71 12.80
C THR A 110 -15.05 -5.57 13.97
N GLY A 111 -14.40 -6.70 14.27
CA GLY A 111 -14.79 -7.57 15.40
C GLY A 111 -14.75 -6.85 16.76
N PRO A 112 -15.60 -7.23 17.74
CA PRO A 112 -15.64 -6.58 19.05
C PRO A 112 -14.31 -6.76 19.77
N VAL A 113 -13.79 -5.67 20.31
CA VAL A 113 -12.66 -5.67 21.25
C VAL A 113 -13.12 -6.38 22.52
N VAL A 114 -12.92 -7.69 22.59
CA VAL A 114 -13.00 -8.42 23.85
C VAL A 114 -11.72 -8.08 24.58
N GLU A 115 -11.83 -7.24 25.61
CA GLU A 115 -10.82 -7.08 26.65
C GLU A 115 -10.50 -8.47 27.22
N MET A 116 -9.37 -9.04 26.78
CA MET A 116 -8.81 -10.20 27.44
C MET A 116 -7.88 -9.69 28.54
N ASP A 117 -8.46 -9.61 29.74
CA ASP A 117 -7.77 -9.61 31.02
C ASP A 117 -6.57 -10.57 30.98
N SER A 118 -5.36 -10.01 31.00
CA SER A 118 -4.11 -10.76 31.10
C SER A 118 -3.54 -10.57 32.50
N GLY A 119 -4.14 -11.25 33.47
CA GLY A 119 -3.47 -11.63 34.68
C GLY A 119 -2.55 -12.83 34.42
N GLY A 120 -1.26 -12.71 34.73
CA GLY A 120 -0.38 -13.85 35.01
C GLY A 120 0.92 -13.92 34.23
N GLU A 121 1.94 -13.23 34.73
CA GLU A 121 3.36 -13.63 34.58
C GLU A 121 3.59 -14.94 35.36
N PRO A 122 4.38 -15.92 34.87
CA PRO A 122 5.83 -15.94 35.11
C PRO A 122 6.75 -16.45 33.99
N ALA A 123 7.88 -15.75 33.85
CA ALA A 123 9.25 -16.22 33.66
C ALA A 123 9.70 -16.90 32.34
N ALA A 124 10.72 -16.26 31.75
CA ALA A 124 11.56 -16.75 30.65
C ALA A 124 12.58 -17.82 31.08
N PRO A 125 13.06 -18.63 30.11
CA PRO A 125 14.48 -18.97 29.99
C PRO A 125 15.04 -18.64 28.58
N PRO A 126 16.39 -18.65 28.40
CA PRO A 126 17.11 -17.77 27.47
C PRO A 126 17.13 -18.26 26.01
N PRO A 127 17.44 -17.38 25.03
CA PRO A 127 17.55 -17.77 23.63
C PRO A 127 18.92 -18.38 23.29
N GLU A 128 18.92 -19.62 22.80
CA GLU A 128 20.08 -20.25 22.16
C GLU A 128 20.23 -19.80 20.68
N ASP A 129 21.43 -19.29 20.42
CA ASP A 129 22.21 -19.13 19.19
C ASP A 129 21.55 -19.33 17.81
N ARG A 130 21.40 -18.21 17.09
CA ARG A 130 21.31 -18.17 15.61
C ARG A 130 22.70 -17.91 15.01
N PRO A 131 23.12 -18.64 13.96
CA PRO A 131 24.42 -18.42 13.32
C PRO A 131 24.45 -17.09 12.51
N PRO A 132 25.56 -16.32 12.57
CA PRO A 132 25.65 -15.01 11.94
C PRO A 132 25.92 -15.10 10.43
N ARG A 133 25.01 -14.58 9.60
CA ARG A 133 25.27 -14.33 8.18
C ARG A 133 26.22 -13.14 8.03
N ARG A 134 27.46 -13.48 7.65
CA ARG A 134 28.58 -12.63 7.19
C ARG A 134 28.11 -11.34 6.51
N ARG A 135 28.34 -10.20 7.17
CA ARG A 135 28.44 -8.89 6.52
C ARG A 135 29.89 -8.73 6.03
N LEU A 136 30.09 -8.68 4.72
CA LEU A 136 31.38 -8.35 4.13
C LEU A 136 31.65 -6.86 4.42
N ARG A 137 32.61 -6.61 5.31
CA ARG A 137 33.13 -5.29 5.64
C ARG A 137 34.06 -4.87 4.50
N LEU A 138 33.71 -3.79 3.80
CA LEU A 138 34.66 -3.05 2.98
C LEU A 138 35.29 -1.97 3.87
N THR A 139 36.57 -2.17 4.17
CA THR A 139 37.41 -1.28 4.99
C THR A 139 37.88 -0.06 4.20
N LEU A 140 37.85 1.07 4.89
CA LEU A 140 38.45 2.37 4.57
C LEU A 140 39.88 2.27 3.99
N ALA A 141 40.19 3.22 3.10
CA ALA A 141 41.53 3.81 3.01
C ALA A 141 41.39 5.34 3.09
N ALA A 142 42.03 5.91 4.10
CA ALA A 142 42.19 7.34 4.33
C ALA A 142 43.34 7.92 3.49
N VAL A 143 43.37 9.24 3.30
CA VAL A 143 44.52 10.16 3.41
C VAL A 143 44.14 11.52 2.80
N GLY A 144 44.43 12.61 3.51
CA GLY A 144 44.36 13.97 2.95
C GLY A 144 44.33 15.07 4.02
N THR A 145 45.50 15.66 4.29
CA THR A 145 45.87 16.58 5.38
C THR A 145 45.42 18.05 5.25
N VAL A 146 45.04 18.63 6.40
CA VAL A 146 45.45 19.94 7.01
C VAL A 146 45.34 21.26 6.24
N THR A 147 44.62 22.25 6.80
CA THR A 147 45.18 23.58 7.17
C THR A 147 44.25 24.40 8.09
N VAL A 148 44.88 25.19 8.96
CA VAL A 148 44.39 25.91 10.16
C VAL A 148 44.21 27.41 9.84
N LEU A 149 43.26 28.11 10.47
CA LEU A 149 43.47 29.36 11.27
C LEU A 149 42.17 30.16 11.56
N ALA A 150 41.92 30.33 12.87
CA ALA A 150 41.53 31.52 13.64
C ALA A 150 40.37 32.45 13.21
N GLY A 151 39.48 32.72 14.18
CA GLY A 151 38.59 33.89 14.20
C GLY A 151 37.67 33.89 15.44
N THR A 152 38.12 34.49 16.54
CA THR A 152 37.35 34.73 17.78
C THR A 152 36.47 35.98 17.66
N THR A 153 35.22 35.93 18.13
CA THR A 153 34.59 37.03 18.89
C THR A 153 33.42 36.52 19.73
N ALA A 154 33.42 36.94 20.99
CA ALA A 154 32.44 36.63 22.02
C ALA A 154 31.12 37.40 21.82
N GLY A 155 30.02 36.79 22.28
CA GLY A 155 28.74 37.44 22.52
C GLY A 155 28.00 36.69 23.61
N VAL A 156 28.18 37.13 24.86
CA VAL A 156 27.46 36.63 26.05
C VAL A 156 26.15 37.41 26.14
N LEU A 157 25.02 36.71 26.05
CA LEU A 157 23.75 37.13 26.66
C LEU A 157 23.06 35.88 27.19
N ALA A 158 23.19 35.69 28.51
CA ALA A 158 22.43 34.71 29.26
C ALA A 158 21.06 35.30 29.63
N LEU A 159 20.00 34.51 29.50
CA LEU A 159 18.83 34.59 30.37
C LEU A 159 18.27 33.17 30.55
N GLN A 160 18.14 32.81 31.81
CA GLN A 160 17.69 31.53 32.32
C GLN A 160 16.16 31.46 32.34
N ALA A 161 15.61 30.28 32.04
CA ALA A 161 14.36 29.72 32.56
C ALA A 161 14.46 28.20 32.31
N SER A 162 14.82 27.41 33.31
CA SER A 162 13.95 26.76 34.31
C SER A 162 13.13 25.60 33.74
N ASP A 163 13.46 24.42 34.29
CA ASP A 163 12.68 23.20 34.53
C ASP A 163 11.94 22.47 33.41
N ASP A 164 12.22 21.15 33.40
CA ASP A 164 11.39 20.03 32.92
C ASP A 164 10.30 20.34 31.89
N ASP A 165 10.67 20.27 30.61
CA ASP A 165 9.73 19.89 29.57
C ASP A 165 10.44 18.98 28.57
N LYS A 166 10.17 17.68 28.67
CA LYS A 166 10.39 16.72 27.60
C LYS A 166 9.80 17.35 26.33
N PRO A 167 10.58 17.60 25.25
CA PRO A 167 10.03 18.21 24.05
C PRO A 167 8.80 17.40 23.62
N PRO A 168 7.62 18.01 23.43
CA PRO A 168 6.53 17.30 22.81
C PRO A 168 7.08 16.76 21.50
N ALA A 169 6.91 15.44 21.27
CA ALA A 169 7.41 14.75 20.09
C ALA A 169 7.25 15.68 18.89
N THR A 170 8.38 16.12 18.31
CA THR A 170 8.42 17.19 17.32
C THR A 170 7.41 16.88 16.25
N LEU A 171 6.23 17.51 16.30
CA LEU A 171 5.21 17.36 15.27
C LEU A 171 5.91 17.79 13.99
N GLY A 172 6.00 16.88 13.03
CA GLY A 172 6.53 17.22 11.73
C GLY A 172 5.73 18.39 11.17
N ASN A 173 6.35 19.17 10.30
CA ASN A 173 5.66 20.28 9.63
C ASN A 173 6.11 20.38 8.18
N ALA A 174 6.25 19.23 7.53
CA ALA A 174 6.72 19.14 6.17
C ALA A 174 5.65 19.65 5.19
N ARG A 175 6.11 20.32 4.14
CA ARG A 175 5.27 20.64 2.99
C ARG A 175 5.35 19.47 2.01
N ILE A 176 4.19 18.95 1.64
CA ILE A 176 4.07 17.90 0.64
C ILE A 176 3.27 18.41 -0.56
N THR A 177 3.62 17.94 -1.75
CA THR A 177 3.02 18.35 -3.01
C THR A 177 2.14 17.23 -3.53
N VAL A 178 0.89 17.56 -3.85
CA VAL A 178 -0.09 16.61 -4.37
C VAL A 178 0.24 16.24 -5.81
N PHE A 179 0.26 14.95 -6.09
CA PHE A 179 0.60 14.39 -7.39
C PHE A 179 -0.59 13.63 -7.98
N ASN A 180 -0.95 13.95 -9.24
CA ASN A 180 -1.94 13.20 -9.99
C ASN A 180 -1.25 12.37 -11.09
N ALA A 181 -1.46 11.06 -11.06
CA ALA A 181 -0.90 10.13 -12.02
C ALA A 181 -1.43 10.41 -13.44
N GLU A 182 -2.69 10.83 -13.57
CA GLU A 182 -3.32 11.18 -14.84
C GLU A 182 -2.76 12.49 -15.40
N LYS A 183 -2.05 12.39 -16.54
CA LYS A 183 -1.38 13.54 -17.16
C LYS A 183 -2.34 14.66 -17.54
N SER A 184 -3.52 14.33 -18.07
CA SER A 184 -4.56 15.31 -18.44
C SER A 184 -5.05 16.13 -17.25
N CYS A 185 -4.99 15.58 -16.04
CA CYS A 185 -5.45 16.24 -14.82
C CYS A 185 -4.38 17.04 -14.10
N ARG A 186 -3.18 17.19 -14.68
CA ARG A 186 -2.09 17.96 -14.06
C ARG A 186 -2.26 19.47 -14.26
N ASP A 187 -2.79 19.88 -15.40
CA ASP A 187 -2.98 21.29 -15.75
C ASP A 187 -4.44 21.77 -15.53
N GLU A 188 -5.33 20.89 -15.08
CA GLU A 188 -6.76 21.17 -14.91
C GLU A 188 -7.20 21.21 -13.44
N ARG A 189 -7.89 22.30 -13.06
CA ARG A 189 -8.48 22.47 -11.72
C ARG A 189 -9.99 22.24 -11.70
N VAL A 190 -10.47 21.26 -12.46
CA VAL A 190 -11.88 20.86 -12.48
C VAL A 190 -12.17 19.80 -11.42
N ARG A 191 -13.44 19.62 -11.04
CA ARG A 191 -13.86 18.63 -10.03
C ARG A 191 -13.48 17.20 -10.42
N ALA A 192 -13.56 16.84 -11.70
CA ALA A 192 -13.21 15.52 -12.19
C ALA A 192 -11.71 15.18 -11.97
N CYS A 193 -10.85 16.19 -11.93
CA CYS A 193 -9.40 16.05 -11.73
C CYS A 193 -8.95 16.23 -10.27
N SER A 194 -9.90 16.35 -9.34
CA SER A 194 -9.60 16.50 -7.92
C SER A 194 -9.31 15.16 -7.26
N LEU A 195 -8.31 15.15 -6.38
CA LEU A 195 -7.94 14.02 -5.53
C LEU A 195 -8.59 14.19 -4.16
N GLY A 196 -9.09 13.09 -3.59
CA GLY A 196 -9.74 13.09 -2.29
C GLY A 196 -8.76 13.25 -1.13
N LEU A 197 -9.17 13.99 -0.10
CA LEU A 197 -8.55 13.96 1.22
C LEU A 197 -9.48 13.17 2.14
N ALA A 198 -8.96 12.08 2.68
CA ALA A 198 -9.74 11.14 3.46
C ALA A 198 -9.89 11.61 4.91
N LYS A 199 -10.98 11.20 5.55
CA LYS A 199 -11.19 11.40 6.98
C LYS A 199 -10.40 10.38 7.80
N ASP A 200 -10.39 9.13 7.36
CA ASP A 200 -9.78 8.01 8.07
C ASP A 200 -8.90 7.17 7.12
N PRO A 201 -7.60 6.96 7.40
CA PRO A 201 -6.71 6.22 6.52
C PRO A 201 -6.89 4.70 6.62
N TYR A 202 -7.68 4.21 7.58
CA TYR A 202 -8.00 2.79 7.78
C TYR A 202 -9.34 2.40 7.15
N LEU A 203 -10.11 3.36 6.62
CA LEU A 203 -11.31 3.10 5.83
C LEU A 203 -11.00 3.15 4.33
N ALA A 204 -11.82 2.46 3.55
CA ALA A 204 -11.69 2.42 2.09
C ALA A 204 -11.63 3.85 1.49
N TYR A 205 -10.71 4.07 0.55
CA TYR A 205 -10.55 5.36 -0.15
C TYR A 205 -11.65 5.54 -1.22
N ARG A 206 -12.86 5.83 -0.74
CA ARG A 206 -14.10 5.97 -1.51
C ARG A 206 -14.80 7.28 -1.14
N PRO A 207 -15.74 7.80 -1.97
CA PRO A 207 -16.42 9.07 -1.71
C PRO A 207 -17.00 9.25 -0.30
N SER A 208 -17.45 8.18 0.36
CA SER A 208 -17.97 8.21 1.74
C SER A 208 -16.92 8.58 2.80
N ASN A 209 -15.64 8.35 2.52
CA ASN A 209 -14.51 8.68 3.40
C ASN A 209 -13.81 9.99 2.97
N ILE A 210 -14.21 10.61 1.86
CA ILE A 210 -13.58 11.85 1.37
C ILE A 210 -14.26 13.07 1.99
N THR A 211 -13.52 13.81 2.81
CA THR A 211 -14.00 15.05 3.46
C THR A 211 -13.45 16.31 2.80
N GLY A 212 -12.31 16.21 2.11
CA GLY A 212 -11.67 17.32 1.42
C GLY A 212 -11.21 16.95 0.02
N ARG A 213 -10.72 17.94 -0.72
CA ARG A 213 -10.16 17.72 -2.07
C ARG A 213 -8.92 18.55 -2.28
N ALA A 214 -8.00 18.02 -3.09
CA ALA A 214 -6.80 18.69 -3.55
C ALA A 214 -6.61 18.47 -5.05
N TRP A 215 -5.83 19.33 -5.70
CA TRP A 215 -5.47 19.20 -7.10
C TRP A 215 -3.97 18.95 -7.24
N HIS A 216 -3.55 18.53 -8.43
CA HIS A 216 -2.14 18.43 -8.74
C HIS A 216 -1.41 19.75 -8.44
N GLY A 217 -0.22 19.64 -7.83
CA GLY A 217 0.59 20.80 -7.46
C GLY A 217 0.12 21.51 -6.18
N ASP A 218 -1.05 21.17 -5.61
CA ASP A 218 -1.44 21.70 -4.30
C ASP A 218 -0.38 21.33 -3.26
N VAL A 219 0.00 22.30 -2.43
CA VAL A 219 0.94 22.10 -1.33
C VAL A 219 0.16 21.96 -0.03
N LEU A 220 0.30 20.83 0.65
CA LEU A 220 -0.34 20.53 1.93
C LEU A 220 0.70 20.52 3.04
N ARG A 221 0.29 20.90 4.26
CA ARG A 221 1.12 20.79 5.46
C ARG A 221 0.86 19.44 6.11
N ALA A 222 1.87 18.59 6.13
CA ALA A 222 1.81 17.28 6.77
C ALA A 222 2.55 17.28 8.10
N ASP A 223 1.97 16.63 9.11
CA ASP A 223 2.53 16.57 10.46
C ASP A 223 3.11 15.22 10.87
N CYS A 224 2.54 14.13 10.36
CA CYS A 224 3.06 12.79 10.58
C CYS A 224 2.60 11.84 9.46
N ARG A 225 3.08 10.60 9.51
CA ARG A 225 2.72 9.53 8.58
C ARG A 225 2.37 8.23 9.30
N ILE A 226 1.65 7.35 8.62
CA ILE A 226 1.45 5.95 9.03
C ILE A 226 1.81 5.04 7.85
N ALA A 227 2.25 3.81 8.11
CA ALA A 227 2.67 2.88 7.06
C ALA A 227 1.65 1.77 6.75
N ASN A 228 0.63 1.64 7.58
CA ASN A 228 -0.31 0.52 7.66
C ASN A 228 -1.77 0.92 7.40
N GLY A 229 -2.02 2.01 6.67
CA GLY A 229 -3.37 2.34 6.24
C GLY A 229 -3.85 1.44 5.10
N VAL A 230 -5.12 1.61 4.71
CA VAL A 230 -5.69 0.89 3.56
C VAL A 230 -4.86 1.18 2.32
N THR A 231 -4.55 0.15 1.54
CA THR A 231 -3.77 0.31 0.31
C THR A 231 -4.61 1.00 -0.76
N VAL A 232 -4.08 2.07 -1.33
CA VAL A 232 -4.71 2.81 -2.43
C VAL A 232 -3.92 2.57 -3.70
N THR A 233 -4.60 2.16 -4.77
CA THR A 233 -4.06 2.08 -6.14
C THR A 233 -4.43 3.35 -6.91
N ASP A 234 -3.49 3.89 -7.68
CA ASP A 234 -3.73 5.00 -8.60
C ASP A 234 -4.13 4.51 -10.01
N GLU A 235 -4.41 5.47 -10.90
CA GLU A 235 -4.84 5.20 -12.27
C GLU A 235 -3.72 4.61 -13.14
N ALA A 236 -2.46 4.71 -12.71
CA ALA A 236 -1.30 4.11 -13.35
C ALA A 236 -0.94 2.71 -12.79
N GLY A 237 -1.68 2.22 -11.78
CA GLY A 237 -1.44 0.93 -11.12
C GLY A 237 -0.39 0.96 -9.99
N GLY A 238 0.16 2.13 -9.69
CA GLY A 238 0.98 2.33 -8.50
C GLY A 238 0.12 2.22 -7.25
N HIS A 239 0.71 1.80 -6.13
CA HIS A 239 -0.04 1.61 -4.89
C HIS A 239 0.78 1.91 -3.65
N SER A 240 0.11 2.31 -2.58
CA SER A 240 0.73 2.52 -1.27
C SER A 240 -0.24 2.29 -0.12
N SER A 241 0.24 1.69 0.96
CA SER A 241 -0.41 1.63 2.28
C SER A 241 0.07 2.74 3.22
N MET A 242 0.99 3.60 2.76
CA MET A 242 1.48 4.72 3.55
C MET A 242 0.57 5.92 3.37
N TRP A 243 0.30 6.63 4.46
CA TRP A 243 -0.57 7.80 4.49
C TRP A 243 0.09 8.93 5.26
N PHE A 244 -0.22 10.16 4.88
CA PHE A 244 0.25 11.37 5.55
C PHE A 244 -0.94 12.11 6.11
N ARG A 245 -0.84 12.49 7.39
CA ARG A 245 -1.84 13.36 8.01
C ARG A 245 -1.51 14.79 7.63
N VAL A 246 -2.49 15.47 7.08
CA VAL A 246 -2.39 16.84 6.55
C VAL A 246 -3.35 17.76 7.25
N LEU A 247 -2.96 19.02 7.38
CA LEU A 247 -3.83 20.11 7.80
C LEU A 247 -4.27 20.91 6.57
N ARG A 248 -5.58 21.04 6.38
CA ARG A 248 -6.20 21.90 5.37
C ARG A 248 -7.37 22.64 6.00
N ASP A 249 -7.36 23.96 5.90
CA ASP A 249 -8.41 24.84 6.43
C ASP A 249 -8.71 24.61 7.92
N GLY A 250 -7.69 24.25 8.71
CA GLY A 250 -7.80 23.95 10.15
C GLY A 250 -8.26 22.52 10.46
N GLU A 251 -8.69 21.75 9.46
CA GLU A 251 -9.10 20.36 9.62
C GLU A 251 -7.95 19.39 9.32
N ARG A 252 -7.89 18.31 10.11
CA ARG A 252 -6.96 17.21 9.88
C ARG A 252 -7.60 16.20 8.94
N MET A 253 -6.89 15.88 7.87
CA MET A 253 -7.30 14.90 6.88
C MET A 253 -6.11 14.01 6.53
N TRP A 254 -6.33 13.03 5.68
CA TRP A 254 -5.32 12.09 5.25
C TRP A 254 -5.18 12.06 3.74
N VAL A 255 -3.95 11.99 3.27
CA VAL A 255 -3.64 11.81 1.86
C VAL A 255 -2.81 10.53 1.69
N PRO A 256 -3.18 9.63 0.76
CA PRO A 256 -2.38 8.46 0.45
C PRO A 256 -1.03 8.89 -0.11
N ALA A 257 0.05 8.18 0.25
CA ALA A 257 1.39 8.46 -0.27
C ALA A 257 1.47 8.36 -1.79
N ILE A 258 0.64 7.52 -2.42
CA ILE A 258 0.56 7.41 -3.89
C ILE A 258 0.03 8.70 -4.56
N ARG A 259 -0.56 9.63 -3.79
CA ARG A 259 -1.04 10.94 -4.25
C ARG A 259 -0.10 12.09 -3.90
N ILE A 260 1.14 11.78 -3.53
CA ILE A 260 2.20 12.75 -3.20
C ILE A 260 3.34 12.58 -4.20
N ASP A 261 4.05 13.66 -4.46
CA ASP A 261 5.30 13.63 -5.21
C ASP A 261 6.27 12.55 -4.70
N HIS A 262 6.82 11.76 -5.62
CA HIS A 262 7.56 10.53 -5.29
C HIS A 262 8.81 10.80 -4.45
N ASP A 263 9.56 11.87 -4.77
CA ASP A 263 10.79 12.19 -4.06
C ASP A 263 10.51 12.57 -2.61
N GLN A 264 9.41 13.31 -2.39
CA GLN A 264 8.99 13.69 -1.05
C GLN A 264 8.54 12.49 -0.21
N VAL A 265 7.92 11.47 -0.84
CA VAL A 265 7.57 10.21 -0.19
C VAL A 265 8.82 9.43 0.20
N GLN A 266 9.79 9.30 -0.73
CA GLN A 266 11.00 8.51 -0.54
C GLN A 266 11.93 9.11 0.54
N TYR A 267 12.06 10.43 0.58
CA TYR A 267 13.00 11.14 1.45
C TYR A 267 12.33 11.84 2.65
N THR A 268 11.07 11.48 2.95
CA THR A 268 10.36 12.09 4.08
C THR A 268 11.06 11.81 5.41
N LYS A 269 11.13 12.86 6.25
CA LYS A 269 11.59 12.78 7.65
C LYS A 269 10.44 12.92 8.64
N LEU A 270 9.19 12.87 8.16
CA LEU A 270 8.04 12.99 9.04
C LEU A 270 8.00 11.82 10.03
N PRO A 271 7.72 12.11 11.31
CA PRO A 271 7.58 11.08 12.32
C PRO A 271 6.36 10.22 12.04
N ASN A 272 6.31 9.05 12.65
CA ASN A 272 5.08 8.27 12.68
C ASN A 272 4.03 9.01 13.51
N CYS A 273 2.77 8.92 13.11
CA CYS A 273 1.67 9.44 13.93
C CYS A 273 1.62 8.65 15.25
N PRO A 274 1.27 9.31 16.37
CA PRO A 274 0.96 8.58 17.60
C PRO A 274 -0.24 7.66 17.36
N ASP A 275 -0.21 6.50 18.00
CA ASP A 275 -1.31 5.53 18.02
C ASP A 275 -2.56 6.11 18.70
#